data_AF-A0A1F8S4U1-F1
#
_entry.id   AF-A0A1F8S4U1-F1
#
_cell.length_a   1.000
_cell.length_b   1.000
_cell.length_c   1.000
_cell.angle_alpha   90.00
_cell.angle_beta   90.00
_cell.angle_gamma   90.00
#
_symmetry.space_group_name_H-M   'P 1'
#
loop_
_entity.id
_entity.type
_entity.pdbx_description
1 polymer ?
#
loop_
_entity_poly.entity_id
_entity_poly.type
_entity_poly.pdbx_seq_one_letter_code
_entity_poly.pdbx_strand_id
1 'polypeptide(L)'
;MTQTLPQVAHEHHERLLHHVNRMPEVADALLTAKADEAVKALDEMSAFLTGTLIPHVDAAEHTLYPELERMFQNRHSMAPMRREHGEVRRLVAALATQTAEIDAGRLTLGKTLAIRRVVFQLYALLKVHLAEEEAYLRIVEHGVTTDVADMLAAAMEHPGTHTA
;
A
#
# COMPACT_ATOMS: atom_id res chain seq x y z
N MET A 1 -9.17 26.37 5.82
CA MET A 1 -7.97 26.01 6.61
C MET A 1 -7.11 25.14 5.72
N THR A 2 -5.91 25.56 5.37
CA THR A 2 -4.98 24.76 4.56
C THR A 2 -4.49 23.61 5.44
N GLN A 3 -4.71 22.37 5.04
CA GLN A 3 -4.19 21.21 5.79
C GLN A 3 -2.66 21.26 5.77
N THR A 4 -2.04 20.86 6.89
CA THR A 4 -0.58 20.77 6.99
C THR A 4 -0.09 19.44 6.42
N LEU A 5 1.13 19.39 5.86
CA LEU A 5 1.74 18.13 5.37
C LEU A 5 1.54 16.95 6.33
N PRO A 6 1.84 17.07 7.64
CA PRO A 6 1.73 15.94 8.58
C PRO A 6 0.32 15.39 8.65
N GLN A 7 -0.68 16.28 8.60
CA GLN A 7 -2.08 15.90 8.62
C GLN A 7 -2.49 15.17 7.34
N VAL A 8 -2.09 15.67 6.16
CA VAL A 8 -2.38 15.00 4.87
C VAL A 8 -1.72 13.63 4.81
N ALA A 9 -0.47 13.54 5.29
CA ALA A 9 0.31 12.32 5.34
C ALA A 9 -0.32 11.24 6.23
N HIS A 10 -0.68 11.62 7.45
CA HIS A 10 -1.31 10.73 8.41
C HIS A 10 -2.72 10.31 7.97
N GLU A 11 -3.54 11.24 7.48
CA GLU A 11 -4.86 10.92 6.93
C GLU A 11 -4.75 9.97 5.72
N HIS A 12 -3.69 10.10 4.92
CA HIS A 12 -3.41 9.18 3.82
C HIS A 12 -3.09 7.76 4.31
N HIS A 13 -2.18 7.63 5.26
CA HIS A 13 -1.81 6.34 5.87
C HIS A 13 -2.97 5.64 6.56
N GLU A 14 -3.80 6.37 7.29
CA GLU A 14 -5.01 5.82 7.91
C GLU A 14 -5.96 5.21 6.85
N ARG A 15 -6.11 5.85 5.68
CA ARG A 15 -6.88 5.28 4.56
C ARG A 15 -6.24 4.00 4.01
N LEU A 16 -4.92 3.97 3.81
CA LEU A 16 -4.23 2.76 3.38
C LEU A 16 -4.41 1.63 4.41
N LEU A 17 -4.22 1.92 5.70
CA LEU A 17 -4.38 0.98 6.80
C LEU A 17 -5.81 0.43 6.88
N HIS A 18 -6.84 1.24 6.62
CA HIS A 18 -8.22 0.77 6.55
C HIS A 18 -8.37 -0.39 5.54
N HIS A 19 -7.85 -0.22 4.32
CA HIS A 19 -7.91 -1.27 3.31
C HIS A 19 -7.03 -2.48 3.66
N VAL A 20 -5.80 -2.25 4.14
CA VAL A 20 -4.89 -3.33 4.55
C VAL A 20 -5.50 -4.18 5.67
N ASN A 21 -6.14 -3.56 6.66
CA ASN A 21 -6.76 -4.28 7.77
C ASN A 21 -7.93 -5.19 7.33
N ARG A 22 -8.54 -4.93 6.16
CA ARG A 22 -9.62 -5.76 5.60
C ARG A 22 -9.11 -6.96 4.78
N MET A 23 -7.83 -7.02 4.43
CA MET A 23 -7.27 -8.11 3.62
C MET A 23 -7.47 -9.52 4.23
N PRO A 24 -7.30 -9.74 5.55
CA PRO A 24 -7.62 -11.02 6.17
C PRO A 24 -9.09 -11.44 6.00
N GLU A 25 -10.02 -10.49 6.12
CA GLU A 25 -11.45 -10.74 5.93
C GLU A 25 -11.76 -11.18 4.49
N VAL A 26 -11.14 -10.53 3.50
CA VAL A 26 -11.25 -10.94 2.10
C VAL A 26 -10.71 -12.35 1.91
N ALA A 27 -9.55 -12.66 2.48
CA ALA A 27 -8.97 -14.00 2.41
C ALA A 27 -9.90 -15.07 3.03
N ASP A 28 -10.50 -14.77 4.18
CA ASP A 28 -11.45 -15.63 4.90
C ASP A 28 -12.77 -15.84 4.17
N ALA A 29 -13.31 -14.78 3.55
CA ALA A 29 -14.50 -14.88 2.72
C ALA A 29 -14.33 -15.86 1.56
N LEU A 30 -13.11 -16.05 1.01
CA LEU A 30 -12.89 -17.00 -0.09
C LEU A 30 -13.25 -18.46 0.25
N LEU A 31 -13.28 -18.84 1.53
CA LEU A 31 -13.63 -20.20 1.96
C LEU A 31 -15.13 -20.38 2.23
N THR A 32 -15.85 -19.30 2.53
CA THR A 32 -17.20 -19.39 3.13
C THR A 32 -18.27 -18.63 2.35
N ALA A 33 -17.88 -17.60 1.59
CA ALA A 33 -18.80 -16.77 0.83
C ALA A 33 -19.23 -17.46 -0.48
N LYS A 34 -20.28 -16.93 -1.10
CA LYS A 34 -20.64 -17.32 -2.47
C LYS A 34 -19.56 -16.86 -3.44
N ALA A 35 -19.44 -17.56 -4.57
CA ALA A 35 -18.37 -17.30 -5.54
C ALA A 35 -18.40 -15.86 -6.10
N ASP A 36 -19.58 -15.31 -6.34
CA ASP A 36 -19.78 -13.92 -6.80
C ASP A 36 -19.37 -12.89 -5.75
N GLU A 37 -19.73 -13.11 -4.48
CA GLU A 37 -19.32 -12.26 -3.36
C GLU A 37 -17.79 -12.29 -3.15
N ALA A 38 -17.19 -13.48 -3.25
CA ALA A 38 -15.74 -13.67 -3.14
C ALA A 38 -14.98 -12.97 -4.28
N VAL A 39 -15.46 -13.09 -5.52
CA VAL A 39 -14.87 -12.42 -6.70
C VAL A 39 -14.95 -10.91 -6.53
N LYS A 40 -16.12 -10.38 -6.15
CA LYS A 40 -16.29 -8.94 -5.93
C LYS A 40 -15.31 -8.40 -4.87
N ALA A 41 -15.12 -9.11 -3.77
CA ALA A 41 -14.17 -8.70 -2.73
C ALA A 41 -12.70 -8.72 -3.23
N LEU A 42 -12.34 -9.66 -4.10
CA LEU A 42 -11.03 -9.69 -4.76
C LEU A 42 -10.84 -8.54 -5.75
N ASP A 43 -11.88 -8.17 -6.48
CA ASP A 43 -11.85 -7.05 -7.43
C ASP A 43 -11.69 -5.71 -6.70
N GLU A 44 -12.44 -5.49 -5.62
CA GLU A 44 -12.31 -4.29 -4.78
C GLU A 44 -10.90 -4.17 -4.17
N MET A 45 -10.36 -5.29 -3.66
CA MET A 45 -8.98 -5.31 -3.16
C MET A 45 -7.96 -5.06 -4.29
N SER A 46 -8.16 -5.63 -5.47
CA SER A 46 -7.27 -5.42 -6.63
C SER A 46 -7.29 -3.97 -7.10
N ALA A 47 -8.46 -3.33 -7.09
CA ALA A 47 -8.61 -1.91 -7.40
C ALA A 47 -7.87 -1.03 -6.40
N PHE A 48 -7.96 -1.32 -5.09
CA PHE A 48 -7.17 -0.64 -4.07
C PHE A 48 -5.66 -0.82 -4.29
N LEU A 49 -5.20 -2.06 -4.47
CA LEU A 49 -3.78 -2.36 -4.62
C LEU A 49 -3.19 -1.63 -5.83
N THR A 50 -3.87 -1.67 -6.98
CA THR A 50 -3.34 -1.10 -8.23
C THR A 50 -3.62 0.39 -8.40
N GLY A 51 -4.78 0.88 -7.94
CA GLY A 51 -5.20 2.27 -8.12
C GLY A 51 -4.76 3.20 -6.99
N THR A 52 -4.40 2.66 -5.83
CA THR A 52 -4.03 3.47 -4.66
C THR A 52 -2.67 3.08 -4.09
N LEU A 53 -2.47 1.81 -3.73
CA LEU A 53 -1.25 1.39 -3.02
C LEU A 53 0.01 1.47 -3.91
N ILE A 54 -0.03 0.94 -5.13
CA ILE A 54 1.13 1.01 -6.04
C ILE A 54 1.52 2.47 -6.36
N PRO A 55 0.57 3.36 -6.71
CA PRO A 55 0.88 4.79 -6.86
C PRO A 55 1.49 5.44 -5.62
N HIS A 56 1.04 5.08 -4.42
CA HIS A 56 1.61 5.56 -3.15
C HIS A 56 3.09 5.20 -3.03
N VAL A 57 3.43 3.91 -3.16
CA VAL A 57 4.82 3.45 -2.99
C VAL A 57 5.74 3.98 -4.09
N ASP A 58 5.24 4.16 -5.32
CA ASP A 58 5.98 4.77 -6.42
C ASP A 58 6.27 6.25 -6.15
N ALA A 59 5.28 6.99 -5.65
CA ALA A 59 5.43 8.39 -5.28
C ALA A 59 6.46 8.55 -4.16
N ALA A 60 6.37 7.75 -3.10
CA ALA A 60 7.32 7.76 -1.98
C ALA A 60 8.77 7.51 -2.43
N GLU A 61 9.00 6.55 -3.33
CA GLU A 61 10.34 6.29 -3.89
C GLU A 61 10.91 7.45 -4.68
N HIS A 62 10.08 8.15 -5.46
CA HIS A 62 10.53 9.22 -6.34
C HIS A 62 10.74 10.55 -5.59
N THR A 63 10.06 10.74 -4.46
CA THR A 63 9.97 12.05 -3.79
C THR A 63 10.49 12.01 -2.36
N LEU A 64 9.89 11.20 -1.49
CA LEU A 64 10.16 11.17 -0.06
C LEU A 64 11.54 10.56 0.25
N TYR A 65 11.89 9.44 -0.38
CA TYR A 65 13.12 8.72 -0.05
C TYR A 65 14.41 9.49 -0.35
N PRO A 66 14.56 10.17 -1.50
CA PRO A 66 15.71 11.05 -1.74
C PRO A 66 15.85 12.15 -0.68
N GLU A 67 14.74 12.75 -0.23
CA GLU A 67 14.76 13.79 0.81
C GLU A 67 15.15 13.25 2.18
N LEU A 68 14.62 12.08 2.57
CA LEU A 68 15.03 11.39 3.79
C LEU A 68 16.53 11.04 3.76
N GLU A 69 17.03 10.49 2.65
CA GLU A 69 18.46 10.18 2.48
C GLU A 69 19.31 11.46 2.65
N ARG A 70 18.88 12.59 2.05
CA ARG A 70 19.53 13.89 2.20
C ARG A 70 19.51 14.40 3.65
N MET A 71 18.38 14.31 4.35
CA MET A 71 18.24 14.70 5.76
C MET A 71 19.18 13.88 6.66
N PHE A 72 19.36 12.61 6.36
CA PHE A 72 20.30 11.72 7.03
C PHE A 72 21.75 11.85 6.54
N GLN A 73 22.08 12.92 5.81
CA GLN A 73 23.42 13.17 5.26
C GLN A 73 23.96 12.00 4.42
N ASN A 74 23.05 11.25 3.76
CA ASN A 74 23.31 10.04 2.99
C ASN A 74 24.01 8.91 3.78
N ARG A 75 23.89 8.92 5.12
CA ARG A 75 24.42 7.85 6.00
C ARG A 75 23.43 6.73 6.23
N HIS A 76 22.15 6.98 5.99
CA HIS A 76 21.07 6.01 6.06
C HIS A 76 20.42 5.92 4.68
N SER A 77 20.43 4.72 4.10
CA SER A 77 19.83 4.45 2.79
C SER A 77 18.41 3.92 2.97
N MET A 78 17.51 4.37 2.09
CA MET A 78 16.14 3.86 1.96
C MET A 78 16.07 2.61 1.06
N ALA A 79 17.22 1.96 0.78
CA ALA A 79 17.27 0.69 0.07
C ALA A 79 16.43 -0.44 0.72
N PRO A 80 16.28 -0.55 2.06
CA PRO A 80 15.34 -1.49 2.67
C PRO A 80 13.90 -1.27 2.23
N MET A 81 13.38 -0.04 2.35
CA MET A 81 12.01 0.30 1.92
C MET A 81 11.79 0.02 0.43
N ARG A 82 12.76 0.36 -0.44
CA ARG A 82 12.68 0.03 -1.88
C ARG A 82 12.62 -1.47 -2.17
N ARG A 83 13.32 -2.29 -1.36
CA ARG A 83 13.22 -3.76 -1.48
C ARG A 83 11.84 -4.26 -1.08
N GLU A 84 11.26 -3.71 -0.02
CA GLU A 84 9.89 -4.04 0.40
C GLU A 84 8.88 -3.69 -0.68
N HIS A 85 8.98 -2.50 -1.28
CA HIS A 85 8.13 -2.13 -2.41
C HIS A 85 8.28 -3.06 -3.61
N GLY A 86 9.51 -3.50 -3.91
CA GLY A 86 9.75 -4.53 -4.92
C GLY A 86 8.97 -5.82 -4.65
N GLU A 87 8.94 -6.25 -3.38
CA GLU A 87 8.19 -7.43 -2.96
C GLU A 87 6.68 -7.20 -2.97
N VAL A 88 6.19 -6.02 -2.58
CA VAL A 88 4.79 -5.62 -2.72
C VAL A 88 4.36 -5.70 -4.19
N ARG A 89 5.11 -5.09 -5.11
CA ARG A 89 4.82 -5.14 -6.56
C ARG A 89 4.79 -6.58 -7.07
N ARG A 90 5.74 -7.41 -6.66
CA ARG A 90 5.80 -8.84 -7.02
C ARG A 90 4.56 -9.60 -6.56
N LEU A 91 4.14 -9.39 -5.31
CA LEU A 91 2.96 -10.04 -4.73
C LEU A 91 1.65 -9.54 -5.34
N VAL A 92 1.53 -8.24 -5.63
CA VAL A 92 0.37 -7.66 -6.34
C VAL A 92 0.24 -8.25 -7.74
N ALA A 93 1.34 -8.37 -8.49
CA ALA A 93 1.35 -9.01 -9.81
C ALA A 93 0.98 -10.49 -9.74
N ALA A 94 1.49 -11.20 -8.72
CA ALA A 94 1.12 -12.59 -8.47
C ALA A 94 -0.38 -12.73 -8.17
N LEU A 95 -0.94 -11.85 -7.34
CA LEU A 95 -2.38 -11.84 -7.04
C LEU A 95 -3.20 -11.63 -8.32
N ALA A 96 -2.85 -10.64 -9.14
CA ALA A 96 -3.55 -10.36 -10.40
C ALA A 96 -3.53 -11.55 -11.36
N THR A 97 -2.39 -12.26 -11.46
CA THR A 97 -2.30 -13.50 -12.25
C THR A 97 -3.20 -14.59 -11.68
N GLN A 98 -3.25 -14.73 -10.34
CA GLN A 98 -4.12 -15.71 -9.72
C GLN A 98 -5.60 -15.37 -9.94
N THR A 99 -6.01 -14.11 -9.85
CA THR A 99 -7.42 -13.73 -10.00
C THR A 99 -7.90 -13.80 -11.45
N ALA A 100 -7.05 -13.47 -12.44
CA ALA A 100 -7.41 -13.56 -13.87
C ALA A 100 -7.81 -14.99 -14.32
N GLU A 101 -7.30 -16.02 -13.64
CA GLU A 101 -7.66 -17.41 -13.92
C GLU A 101 -9.01 -17.82 -13.32
N ILE A 102 -9.63 -17.03 -12.42
CA ILE A 102 -10.94 -17.33 -11.83
C ILE A 102 -12.04 -17.22 -12.89
N ASP A 103 -11.93 -16.24 -13.78
CA ASP A 103 -12.85 -16.00 -14.90
C ASP A 103 -12.96 -17.20 -15.86
N ALA A 104 -11.97 -18.11 -15.83
CA ALA A 104 -11.89 -19.29 -16.69
C ALA A 104 -12.66 -20.53 -16.17
N GLY A 105 -13.47 -20.44 -15.09
CA GLY A 105 -14.56 -21.41 -14.89
C GLY A 105 -14.68 -22.14 -13.54
N ARG A 106 -14.36 -21.47 -12.42
CA ARG A 106 -14.77 -21.72 -11.00
C ARG A 106 -13.57 -21.62 -10.04
N LEU A 107 -13.83 -21.08 -8.85
CA LEU A 107 -12.85 -21.01 -7.76
C LEU A 107 -12.68 -22.39 -7.11
N THR A 108 -11.58 -23.09 -7.42
CA THR A 108 -11.26 -24.37 -6.76
C THR A 108 -10.67 -24.14 -5.37
N LEU A 109 -10.66 -25.18 -4.51
CA LEU A 109 -10.02 -25.10 -3.19
C LEU A 109 -8.52 -24.80 -3.31
N GLY A 110 -7.81 -25.44 -4.25
CA GLY A 110 -6.39 -25.18 -4.47
C GLY A 110 -6.11 -23.72 -4.85
N LYS A 111 -6.95 -23.17 -5.73
CA LYS A 111 -6.89 -21.77 -6.15
C LYS A 111 -7.17 -20.80 -5.01
N THR A 112 -8.20 -21.12 -4.22
CA THR A 112 -8.57 -20.38 -3.00
C THR A 112 -7.38 -20.29 -2.05
N LEU A 113 -6.74 -21.42 -1.74
CA LEU A 113 -5.57 -21.45 -0.85
C LEU A 113 -4.36 -20.70 -1.42
N ALA A 114 -4.16 -20.73 -2.74
CA ALA A 114 -3.10 -19.97 -3.40
C ALA A 114 -3.32 -18.45 -3.27
N ILE A 115 -4.53 -17.97 -3.55
CA ILE A 115 -4.89 -16.55 -3.42
C ILE A 115 -4.75 -16.11 -1.96
N ARG A 116 -5.33 -16.86 -1.01
CA ARG A 116 -5.21 -16.59 0.42
C ARG A 116 -3.76 -16.41 0.86
N ARG A 117 -2.85 -17.28 0.38
CA ARG A 117 -1.43 -17.20 0.72
C ARG A 117 -0.81 -15.89 0.27
N VAL A 118 -1.14 -15.40 -0.93
CA VAL A 118 -0.64 -14.12 -1.44
C VAL A 118 -1.22 -12.95 -0.63
N VAL A 119 -2.52 -13.00 -0.33
CA VAL A 119 -3.21 -11.96 0.44
C VAL A 119 -2.62 -11.83 1.85
N PHE A 120 -2.37 -12.94 2.55
CA PHE A 120 -1.75 -12.89 3.88
C PHE A 120 -0.28 -12.45 3.86
N GLN A 121 0.47 -12.79 2.80
CA GLN A 121 1.84 -12.27 2.61
C GLN A 121 1.83 -10.75 2.42
N LEU A 122 0.95 -10.24 1.56
CA LEU A 122 0.77 -8.80 1.37
C LEU A 122 0.35 -8.12 2.67
N TYR A 123 -0.65 -8.66 3.37
CA TYR A 123 -1.09 -8.11 4.65
C TYR A 123 0.07 -7.99 5.64
N ALA A 124 0.81 -9.06 5.88
CA ALA A 124 1.91 -9.06 6.83
C ALA A 124 3.00 -8.05 6.45
N LEU A 125 3.40 -8.02 5.16
CA LEU A 125 4.39 -7.09 4.66
C LEU A 125 3.92 -5.63 4.80
N LEU A 126 2.69 -5.33 4.38
CA LEU A 126 2.13 -3.98 4.41
C LEU A 126 1.92 -3.46 5.84
N LYS A 127 1.58 -4.32 6.79
CA LYS A 127 1.48 -3.93 8.20
C LYS A 127 2.81 -3.50 8.78
N VAL A 128 3.89 -4.19 8.43
CA VAL A 128 5.25 -3.81 8.87
C VAL A 128 5.69 -2.54 8.15
N HIS A 129 5.55 -2.54 6.82
CA HIS A 129 5.95 -1.45 5.96
C HIS A 129 5.32 -0.11 6.35
N LEU A 130 3.99 -0.05 6.49
CA LEU A 130 3.29 1.19 6.86
C LEU A 130 3.66 1.67 8.27
N ALA A 131 3.94 0.75 9.19
CA ALA A 131 4.41 1.12 10.53
C ALA A 131 5.84 1.70 10.51
N GLU A 132 6.70 1.20 9.63
CA GLU A 132 8.04 1.75 9.41
C GLU A 132 7.96 3.12 8.73
N GLU A 133 7.12 3.27 7.71
CA GLU A 133 6.89 4.53 7.01
C GLU A 133 6.39 5.64 7.95
N GLU A 134 5.46 5.31 8.86
CA GLU A 134 4.98 6.22 9.92
C GLU A 134 6.12 6.70 10.86
N ALA A 135 7.15 5.88 11.07
CA ALA A 135 8.31 6.28 11.86
C ALA A 135 9.17 7.31 11.10
N TYR A 136 9.32 7.15 9.78
CA TYR A 136 10.04 8.13 8.94
C TYR A 136 9.28 9.44 8.80
N LEU A 137 7.94 9.41 8.66
CA LEU A 137 7.11 10.62 8.60
C LEU A 137 7.29 11.49 9.85
N ARG A 138 7.36 10.88 11.04
CA ARG A 138 7.67 11.61 12.28
C ARG A 138 9.04 12.29 12.26
N ILE A 139 10.04 11.73 11.59
CA ILE A 139 11.36 12.38 11.45
C ILE A 139 11.28 13.59 10.53
N VAL A 140 10.52 13.48 9.44
CA VAL A 140 10.20 14.59 8.54
C VAL A 140 9.54 15.72 9.33
N GLU A 141 8.48 15.43 10.10
CA GLU A 141 7.75 16.42 10.90
C GLU A 141 8.65 17.23 11.85
N HIS A 142 9.64 16.59 12.48
CA HIS A 142 10.50 17.22 13.47
C HIS A 142 11.76 17.86 12.86
N GLY A 143 12.11 17.52 11.61
CA GLY A 143 13.38 17.89 10.97
C GLY A 143 13.27 18.82 9.77
N VAL A 144 12.07 19.20 9.34
CA VAL A 144 11.83 19.89 8.07
C VAL A 144 11.61 21.40 8.20
N THR A 145 12.32 22.17 7.36
CA THR A 145 12.00 23.57 7.05
C THR A 145 10.78 23.64 6.13
N THR A 146 9.92 24.65 6.26
CA THR A 146 8.62 24.78 5.57
C THR A 146 8.62 24.41 4.07
N ASP A 147 9.66 24.79 3.31
CA ASP A 147 9.76 24.50 1.87
C ASP A 147 9.82 23.00 1.51
N VAL A 148 10.41 22.17 2.37
CA VAL A 148 10.47 20.71 2.16
C VAL A 148 9.15 20.05 2.59
N ALA A 149 8.42 20.67 3.51
CA ALA A 149 7.10 20.18 3.90
C ALA A 149 6.09 20.33 2.75
N ASP A 150 6.15 21.45 2.04
CA ASP A 150 5.24 21.71 0.91
C ASP A 150 5.52 20.76 -0.28
N MET A 151 6.79 20.44 -0.58
CA MET A 151 7.14 19.46 -1.61
C MET A 151 6.65 18.05 -1.28
N LEU A 152 6.82 17.62 -0.03
CA LEU A 152 6.37 16.31 0.42
C LEU A 152 4.83 16.22 0.40
N ALA A 153 4.13 17.33 0.63
CA ALA A 153 2.66 17.32 0.67
C ALA A 153 2.11 17.11 -0.74
N ALA A 154 2.66 17.86 -1.69
CA ALA A 154 2.35 17.70 -3.11
C ALA A 154 2.70 16.29 -3.62
N ALA A 155 3.71 15.63 -3.07
CA ALA A 155 4.06 14.27 -3.44
C ALA A 155 3.11 13.20 -2.88
N MET A 156 2.53 13.45 -1.71
CA MET A 156 1.52 12.58 -1.10
C MET A 156 0.12 12.81 -1.70
N GLU A 157 -0.11 13.93 -2.40
CA GLU A 157 -1.28 14.17 -3.23
C GLU A 157 -1.16 13.45 -4.59
N HIS A 158 -1.54 12.18 -4.64
CA HIS A 158 -1.62 11.38 -5.88
C HIS A 158 -3.06 10.91 -6.13
N PRO A 159 -3.46 10.47 -7.35
CA PRO A 159 -4.85 10.29 -7.77
C PRO A 159 -5.77 9.47 -6.83
N GLY A 160 -5.20 8.55 -6.04
CA GLY A 160 -5.89 7.82 -4.97
C GLY A 160 -6.23 8.61 -3.69
N THR A 161 -5.88 9.90 -3.58
CA THR A 161 -6.23 10.76 -2.43
C THR A 161 -7.55 11.49 -2.60
N HIS A 162 -8.07 11.55 -3.83
CA HIS A 162 -9.31 12.23 -4.18
C HIS A 162 -10.34 11.20 -4.67
N THR A 163 -10.88 10.39 -3.77
CA THR A 163 -12.15 9.71 -4.03
C THR A 163 -13.08 10.02 -2.87
N ALA A 164 -14.16 10.74 -3.22
CA ALA A 164 -15.21 11.20 -2.33
C ALA A 164 -16.05 10.05 -1.75
#